data_AF-A0A6N7G2G4-F1
#
_entry.id   AF-A0A6N7G2G4-F1
#
_cell.length_a   1.000
_cell.length_b   1.000
_cell.length_c   1.000
_cell.angle_alpha   90.00
_cell.angle_beta   90.00
_cell.angle_gamma   90.00
#
_symmetry.space_group_name_H-M   'P 1'
#
loop_
_entity.id
_entity.type
_entity.pdbx_description
1 polymer ?
#
loop_
_entity_poly.entity_id
_entity_poly.type
_entity_poly.pdbx_seq_one_letter_code
_entity_poly.pdbx_strand_id
1 'polypeptide(L)'
;MRTTRRASRILMGAAAALAATLVVSAPAALAHDPETKEGAAAIAAFMADHEPAERTSAITGAEVPCENGMAGEYPCRNVDLQSVLPLSDIGGGNGNDIWGWTDATTGKEYALMGRTNGTAFVDVTTPTSPVYLGNLPSHGGSSSWRDVKVYQNHAFVVADAINGHGMQV
;
A
#
# COMPACT_ATOMS: atom_id res chain seq x y z
N MET A 1 -1.08 -33.97 -80.43
CA MET A 1 -0.12 -34.82 -79.68
C MET A 1 1.21 -34.08 -79.60
N ARG A 2 1.81 -33.99 -78.40
CA ARG A 2 3.07 -33.28 -78.01
C ARG A 2 2.97 -31.74 -77.89
N THR A 3 2.74 -31.15 -76.70
CA THR A 3 3.55 -30.98 -75.47
C THR A 3 4.51 -29.78 -75.46
N THR A 4 4.17 -28.77 -74.65
CA THR A 4 5.03 -27.98 -73.71
C THR A 4 6.10 -27.05 -74.33
N ARG A 5 6.40 -25.84 -73.82
CA ARG A 5 6.50 -25.35 -72.44
C ARG A 5 6.18 -23.85 -72.35
N ARG A 6 5.37 -23.46 -71.36
CA ARG A 6 5.18 -22.06 -70.93
C ARG A 6 6.39 -21.63 -70.10
N ALA A 7 6.95 -20.45 -70.40
CA ALA A 7 7.94 -19.79 -69.55
C ALA A 7 7.25 -19.29 -68.28
N SER A 8 7.65 -19.85 -67.13
CA SER A 8 7.15 -19.45 -65.81
C SER A 8 7.90 -18.19 -65.38
N ARG A 9 7.18 -17.08 -65.21
CA ARG A 9 7.72 -15.86 -64.59
C ARG A 9 7.77 -16.09 -63.08
N ILE A 10 8.99 -16.09 -62.53
CA ILE A 10 9.23 -16.09 -61.08
C ILE A 10 8.81 -14.71 -60.57
N LEU A 11 7.66 -14.64 -59.90
CA LEU A 11 7.26 -13.48 -59.10
C LEU A 11 7.81 -13.67 -57.68
N MET A 12 8.84 -12.90 -57.36
CA MET A 12 9.26 -12.60 -55.99
C MET A 12 8.08 -11.96 -55.25
N GLY A 13 7.43 -12.71 -54.37
CA GLY A 13 6.47 -12.19 -53.40
C GLY A 13 7.07 -12.29 -52.01
N ALA A 14 7.67 -11.20 -51.51
CA ALA A 14 8.07 -11.09 -50.11
C ALA A 14 6.81 -10.99 -49.24
N ALA A 15 6.46 -12.06 -48.53
CA ALA A 15 5.42 -12.01 -47.51
C ALA A 15 6.04 -11.48 -46.20
N ALA A 16 6.02 -10.16 -46.03
CA ALA A 16 6.26 -9.55 -44.74
C ALA A 16 5.00 -9.72 -43.88
N ALA A 17 4.99 -10.73 -43.01
CA ALA A 17 3.95 -10.85 -41.99
C ALA A 17 4.18 -9.76 -40.93
N LEU A 18 3.40 -8.67 -40.99
CA LEU A 18 3.31 -7.73 -39.89
C LEU A 18 2.61 -8.44 -38.72
N ALA A 19 3.37 -8.89 -37.74
CA ALA A 19 2.83 -9.18 -36.42
C ALA A 19 2.46 -7.85 -35.77
N ALA A 20 1.20 -7.44 -35.90
CA ALA A 20 0.66 -6.33 -35.12
C ALA A 20 0.61 -6.79 -33.65
N THR A 21 1.63 -6.43 -32.88
CA THR A 21 1.58 -6.52 -31.42
C THR A 21 0.45 -5.62 -30.94
N LEU A 22 -0.68 -6.21 -30.51
CA LEU A 22 -1.69 -5.50 -29.74
C LEU A 22 -1.02 -5.07 -28.43
N VAL A 23 -0.56 -3.83 -28.40
CA VAL A 23 -0.26 -3.15 -27.15
C VAL A 23 -1.61 -2.94 -26.47
N VAL A 24 -1.96 -3.82 -25.53
CA VAL A 24 -3.06 -3.57 -24.60
C VAL A 24 -2.62 -2.37 -23.78
N SER A 25 -3.10 -1.18 -24.15
CA SER A 25 -2.96 0.01 -23.33
C SER A 25 -3.83 -0.23 -22.10
N ALA A 26 -3.20 -0.47 -20.96
CA ALA A 26 -3.90 -0.33 -19.69
C ALA A 26 -4.47 1.10 -19.65
N PRO A 27 -5.75 1.30 -19.31
CA PRO A 27 -6.28 2.65 -19.17
C PRO A 27 -5.43 3.40 -18.15
N ALA A 28 -5.10 4.65 -18.45
CA ALA A 28 -4.38 5.51 -17.52
C ALA A 28 -5.17 5.56 -16.20
N ALA A 29 -4.49 5.36 -15.08
CA ALA A 29 -5.06 5.72 -13.79
C ALA A 29 -5.30 7.23 -13.79
N LEU A 30 -6.56 7.65 -13.90
CA LEU A 30 -6.97 9.04 -13.83
C LEU A 30 -7.41 9.33 -12.41
N ALA A 31 -6.98 10.47 -11.86
CA ALA A 31 -7.58 10.98 -10.64
C ALA A 31 -9.08 11.18 -10.89
N HIS A 32 -9.92 10.62 -10.04
CA HIS A 32 -11.36 10.85 -10.09
C HIS A 32 -11.67 12.22 -9.48
N ASP A 33 -12.40 13.05 -10.22
CA ASP A 33 -12.99 14.27 -9.66
C ASP A 33 -14.14 13.86 -8.70
N PRO A 34 -14.06 14.16 -7.39
CA PRO A 34 -15.06 13.73 -6.41
C PRO A 34 -16.45 14.34 -6.65
N GLU A 35 -16.56 15.43 -7.42
CA GLU A 35 -17.84 16.08 -7.73
C GLU A 35 -18.54 15.45 -8.95
N THR A 36 -17.86 14.56 -9.68
CA THR A 36 -18.46 13.79 -10.77
C THR A 36 -19.22 12.59 -10.24
N LYS A 37 -20.19 12.09 -11.03
CA LYS A 37 -20.95 10.88 -10.66
C LYS A 37 -20.05 9.66 -10.58
N GLU A 38 -19.08 9.57 -11.47
CA GLU A 38 -18.09 8.50 -11.53
C GLU A 38 -17.18 8.54 -10.29
N GLY A 39 -16.69 9.72 -9.90
CA GLY A 39 -15.88 9.88 -8.68
C GLY A 39 -16.66 9.61 -7.41
N ALA A 40 -17.89 10.09 -7.29
CA ALA A 40 -18.76 9.79 -6.16
C ALA A 40 -19.07 8.28 -6.04
N ALA A 41 -19.28 7.60 -7.17
CA ALA A 41 -19.49 6.15 -7.19
C ALA A 41 -18.23 5.36 -6.78
N ALA A 42 -17.05 5.80 -7.22
CA ALA A 42 -15.78 5.19 -6.81
C ALA A 42 -15.52 5.37 -5.32
N ILE A 43 -15.79 6.55 -4.76
CA ILE A 43 -15.71 6.81 -3.31
C ILE A 43 -16.69 5.92 -2.56
N ALA A 44 -17.94 5.80 -3.01
CA ALA A 44 -18.94 4.96 -2.36
C ALA A 44 -18.55 3.47 -2.38
N ALA A 45 -18.00 2.97 -3.49
CA ALA A 45 -17.50 1.60 -3.58
C ALA A 45 -16.30 1.37 -2.65
N PHE A 46 -15.32 2.28 -2.64
CA PHE A 46 -14.16 2.18 -1.76
C PHE A 46 -14.54 2.25 -0.26
N MET A 47 -15.51 3.07 0.10
CA MET A 47 -16.03 3.15 1.47
C MET A 47 -16.79 1.89 1.90
N ALA A 48 -17.37 1.14 0.96
CA ALA A 48 -18.08 -0.10 1.24
C ALA A 48 -17.13 -1.29 1.53
N ASP A 49 -15.91 -1.26 1.01
CA ASP A 49 -14.89 -2.31 1.17
C ASP A 49 -14.04 -2.15 2.45
N HIS A 50 -14.35 -1.17 3.31
CA HIS A 50 -13.47 -0.72 4.41
C HIS A 50 -13.56 -1.53 5.73
N GLU A 51 -14.01 -2.79 5.70
CA GLU A 51 -13.89 -3.72 6.82
C GLU A 51 -13.46 -5.09 6.25
N PRO A 52 -12.36 -5.69 6.77
CA PRO A 52 -12.29 -6.02 8.19
C PRO A 52 -10.98 -5.59 8.88
N ALA A 53 -11.11 -5.34 10.19
CA ALA A 53 -9.98 -5.34 11.12
C ALA A 53 -9.22 -6.67 11.02
N GLU A 54 -8.03 -6.66 10.39
CA GLU A 54 -7.12 -7.80 10.44
C GLU A 54 -6.90 -8.20 11.91
N ARG A 55 -7.18 -9.48 12.19
CA ARG A 55 -7.04 -10.11 13.51
C ARG A 55 -5.85 -11.05 13.54
N THR A 56 -4.77 -10.69 12.85
CA THR A 56 -3.52 -11.44 12.93
C THR A 56 -2.96 -11.31 14.34
N SER A 57 -2.39 -12.42 14.84
CA SER A 57 -1.76 -12.40 16.16
C SER A 57 -0.42 -11.69 16.07
N ALA A 58 0.02 -11.05 17.16
CA ALA A 58 1.34 -10.45 17.21
C ALA A 58 2.45 -11.51 17.03
N ILE A 59 3.45 -11.17 16.23
CA ILE A 59 4.70 -11.92 16.07
C ILE A 59 5.81 -10.99 16.51
N THR A 60 6.35 -11.20 17.71
CA THR A 60 7.43 -10.38 18.27
C THR A 60 8.39 -11.25 19.09
N GLY A 61 9.57 -10.72 19.41
CA GLY A 61 10.59 -11.35 20.23
C GLY A 61 11.71 -12.06 19.45
N ALA A 62 11.48 -12.43 18.19
CA ALA A 62 12.48 -13.02 17.32
C ALA A 62 12.15 -12.79 15.84
N GLU A 63 13.19 -12.72 15.00
CA GLU A 63 13.05 -12.78 13.54
C GLU A 63 12.48 -14.15 13.13
N VAL A 64 11.61 -14.14 12.12
CA VAL A 64 11.04 -15.35 11.52
C VAL A 64 11.62 -15.49 10.10
N PRO A 65 12.58 -16.42 9.91
CA PRO A 65 13.21 -16.62 8.62
C PRO A 65 12.23 -17.07 7.54
N CYS A 66 12.49 -16.67 6.30
CA CYS A 66 11.76 -17.12 5.13
C CYS A 66 12.25 -18.50 4.68
N GLU A 67 11.58 -19.54 5.15
CA GLU A 67 11.92 -20.93 4.83
C GLU A 67 10.82 -21.56 3.98
N ASN A 68 11.20 -22.21 2.88
CA ASN A 68 10.27 -22.88 1.97
C ASN A 68 9.13 -21.97 1.45
N GLY A 69 9.39 -20.65 1.35
CA GLY A 69 8.43 -19.65 0.87
C GLY A 69 7.47 -19.11 1.91
N MET A 70 7.67 -19.41 3.20
CA MET A 70 6.85 -18.92 4.31
C MET A 70 7.71 -18.32 5.43
N ALA A 71 7.25 -17.21 6.00
CA ALA A 71 7.74 -16.62 7.25
C ALA A 71 6.57 -16.57 8.25
N GLY A 72 6.45 -17.62 9.06
CA GLY A 72 5.24 -17.87 9.84
C GLY A 72 4.06 -18.21 8.92
N GLU A 73 2.95 -17.47 9.04
CA GLU A 73 1.78 -17.63 8.17
C GLU A 73 1.85 -16.81 6.87
N TYR A 74 2.86 -15.94 6.73
CA TYR A 74 2.96 -15.01 5.61
C TYR A 74 3.80 -15.61 4.47
N PRO A 75 3.30 -15.59 3.22
CA PRO A 75 4.12 -15.90 2.06
C PRO A 75 5.31 -14.95 1.94
N CYS A 76 6.49 -15.48 1.66
CA CYS A 76 7.73 -14.70 1.60
C CYS A 76 8.61 -15.11 0.41
N ARG A 77 9.52 -14.22 0.01
CA ARG A 77 10.55 -14.49 -1.00
C ARG A 77 11.79 -13.66 -0.76
N ASN A 78 12.86 -14.28 -0.26
CA ASN A 78 14.15 -13.64 0.08
C ASN A 78 13.99 -12.44 1.03
N VAL A 79 13.04 -12.53 1.96
CA VAL A 79 12.79 -11.51 2.97
C VAL A 79 12.29 -12.18 4.24
N ASP A 80 12.98 -11.94 5.34
CA ASP A 80 12.60 -12.46 6.65
C ASP A 80 11.63 -11.50 7.34
N LEU A 81 10.73 -12.04 8.15
CA LEU A 81 9.76 -11.26 8.90
C LEU A 81 10.35 -10.87 10.25
N GLN A 82 10.53 -9.57 10.48
CA GLN A 82 11.07 -9.06 11.75
C GLN A 82 10.03 -9.12 12.87
N SER A 83 8.84 -8.58 12.61
CA SER A 83 7.72 -8.61 13.56
C SER A 83 6.39 -8.29 12.87
N VAL A 84 5.30 -8.65 13.55
CA VAL A 84 3.93 -8.20 13.27
C VAL A 84 3.37 -7.64 14.58
N LEU A 85 3.04 -6.36 14.58
CA LEU A 85 2.31 -5.71 15.66
C LEU A 85 0.92 -5.33 15.14
N PRO A 86 -0.14 -6.08 15.49
CA PRO A 86 -1.46 -5.89 14.89
C PRO A 86 -2.11 -4.60 15.39
N LEU A 87 -3.03 -4.05 14.58
CA LEU A 87 -3.75 -2.82 14.95
C LEU A 87 -4.47 -2.96 16.29
N SER A 88 -4.99 -4.14 16.63
CA SER A 88 -5.62 -4.44 17.92
C SER A 88 -4.72 -4.11 19.12
N ASP A 89 -3.41 -4.28 18.96
CA ASP A 89 -2.43 -4.14 20.05
C ASP A 89 -1.94 -2.70 20.19
N ILE A 90 -2.19 -1.86 19.18
CA ILE A 90 -1.86 -0.42 19.19
C ILE A 90 -3.09 0.47 19.27
N GLY A 91 -4.24 -0.08 19.66
CA GLY A 91 -5.47 0.67 19.97
C GLY A 91 -6.63 0.49 18.97
N GLY A 92 -6.53 -0.47 18.07
CA GLY A 92 -7.57 -0.95 17.17
C GLY A 92 -7.95 -0.01 16.02
N GLY A 93 -9.07 -0.35 15.39
CA GLY A 93 -9.60 0.34 14.21
C GLY A 93 -8.95 -0.14 12.91
N ASN A 94 -9.22 0.62 11.84
CA ASN A 94 -8.59 0.47 10.55
C ASN A 94 -7.42 1.46 10.43
N GLY A 95 -6.39 1.09 9.67
CA GLY A 95 -5.24 1.96 9.39
C GLY A 95 -5.15 2.28 7.89
N ASN A 96 -4.55 3.41 7.54
CA ASN A 96 -4.38 3.78 6.13
C ASN A 96 -2.96 4.24 5.76
N ASP A 97 -2.35 5.08 6.59
CA ASP A 97 -1.03 5.68 6.34
C ASP A 97 -0.07 5.34 7.48
N ILE A 98 1.21 5.21 7.11
CA ILE A 98 2.31 4.95 8.03
C ILE A 98 3.51 5.82 7.64
N TRP A 99 4.19 6.37 8.64
CA TRP A 99 5.40 7.16 8.44
C TRP A 99 6.50 6.75 9.41
N GLY A 100 7.75 6.87 8.95
CA GLY A 100 8.94 6.62 9.76
C GLY A 100 9.59 7.90 10.24
N TRP A 101 10.07 7.93 11.48
CA TRP A 101 10.94 8.98 11.98
C TRP A 101 12.10 8.39 12.77
N THR A 102 13.31 8.92 12.53
CA THR A 102 14.51 8.54 13.27
C THR A 102 14.97 9.73 14.10
N ASP A 103 15.09 9.53 15.41
CA ASP A 103 15.70 10.51 16.29
C ASP A 103 17.21 10.56 16.04
N ALA A 104 17.68 11.64 15.43
CA ALA A 104 19.09 11.83 15.11
C ALA A 104 20.01 11.90 16.35
N THR A 105 19.47 12.12 17.56
CA THR A 105 20.25 12.22 18.80
C THR A 105 20.41 10.88 19.51
N THR A 106 19.40 10.01 19.44
CA THR A 106 19.41 8.71 20.13
C THR A 106 19.57 7.53 19.17
N GLY A 107 19.36 7.73 17.86
CA GLY A 107 19.31 6.68 16.86
C GLY A 107 18.05 5.83 16.93
N LYS A 108 17.06 6.20 17.76
CA LYS A 108 15.79 5.47 17.85
C LYS A 108 14.95 5.67 16.61
N GLU A 109 14.29 4.61 16.18
CA GLU A 109 13.39 4.61 15.03
C GLU A 109 11.96 4.42 15.48
N TYR A 110 11.04 5.16 14.86
CA TYR A 110 9.64 5.19 15.23
C TYR A 110 8.76 5.03 14.01
N ALA A 111 7.74 4.19 14.14
CA ALA A 111 6.63 4.12 13.22
C ALA A 111 5.45 4.93 13.77
N LEU A 112 4.91 5.81 12.94
CA LEU A 112 3.72 6.62 13.20
C LEU A 112 2.60 6.05 12.34
N MET A 113 1.63 5.40 12.97
CA MET A 113 0.55 4.69 12.28
C MET A 113 -0.77 5.45 12.40
N GLY A 114 -1.29 5.95 11.28
CA GLY A 114 -2.61 6.57 11.20
C GLY A 114 -3.70 5.51 11.32
N ARG A 115 -4.65 5.70 12.24
CA ARG A 115 -5.72 4.74 12.58
C ARG A 115 -7.06 5.44 12.72
N THR A 116 -8.17 4.69 12.70
CA THR A 116 -9.54 5.24 12.81
C THR A 116 -9.71 6.26 13.93
N ASN A 117 -9.10 6.05 15.08
CA ASN A 117 -9.29 6.85 16.30
C ASN A 117 -8.09 7.76 16.65
N GLY A 118 -7.07 7.86 15.81
CA GLY A 118 -5.89 8.69 16.08
C GLY A 118 -4.61 8.17 15.41
N THR A 119 -3.47 8.65 15.88
CA THR A 119 -2.14 8.22 15.40
C THR A 119 -1.41 7.48 16.51
N ALA A 120 -1.07 6.21 16.28
CA ALA A 120 -0.22 5.44 17.19
C ALA A 120 1.26 5.72 16.92
N PHE A 121 2.04 5.77 17.99
CA PHE A 121 3.49 5.89 17.96
C PHE A 121 4.09 4.59 18.49
N VAL A 122 4.98 3.99 17.70
CA VAL A 122 5.62 2.70 18.01
C VAL A 122 7.12 2.87 17.89
N ASP A 123 7.87 2.58 18.94
CA ASP A 123 9.33 2.43 18.87
C ASP A 123 9.64 1.13 18.12
N VAL A 124 10.34 1.23 17.00
CA VAL A 124 10.75 0.11 16.14
C VAL A 124 12.28 -0.02 16.09
N THR A 125 13.01 0.63 17.00
CA THR A 125 14.48 0.61 17.07
C THR A 125 15.04 -0.81 17.12
N THR A 126 14.33 -1.71 17.79
CA THR A 126 14.59 -3.15 17.75
C THR A 126 13.52 -3.79 16.85
N PRO A 127 13.84 -4.17 15.60
CA PRO A 127 12.83 -4.59 14.62
C PRO A 127 12.00 -5.80 15.07
N THR A 128 12.58 -6.69 15.86
CA THR A 128 11.92 -7.89 16.39
C THR A 128 11.08 -7.61 17.64
N SER A 129 11.23 -6.44 18.27
CA SER A 129 10.54 -6.08 19.52
C SER A 129 9.99 -4.66 19.44
N PRO A 130 9.01 -4.40 18.57
CA PRO A 130 8.36 -3.09 18.49
C PRO A 130 7.59 -2.81 19.79
N VAL A 131 7.64 -1.56 20.26
CA VAL A 131 7.01 -1.14 21.52
C VAL A 131 6.03 -0.02 21.24
N TYR A 132 4.74 -0.26 21.50
CA TYR A 132 3.72 0.78 21.44
C TYR A 132 3.90 1.80 22.55
N LEU A 133 4.07 3.07 22.19
CA LEU A 133 4.38 4.16 23.12
C LEU A 133 3.13 4.95 23.52
N GLY A 134 2.14 5.04 22.62
CA GLY A 134 0.92 5.78 22.89
C GLY A 134 0.21 6.22 21.61
N ASN A 135 -0.89 6.92 21.83
CA ASN A 135 -1.77 7.41 20.77
C ASN A 135 -2.01 8.91 20.92
N LEU A 136 -1.90 9.65 19.83
CA LEU A 136 -2.49 10.97 19.69
C LEU A 136 -3.94 10.79 19.24
N PRO A 137 -4.95 11.06 20.09
CA PRO A 137 -6.35 10.93 19.68
C PRO A 137 -6.70 11.90 18.57
N SER A 138 -7.58 11.45 17.68
CA SER A 138 -8.14 12.28 16.61
C SER A 138 -8.83 13.53 17.12
N HIS A 139 -8.65 14.66 16.44
CA HIS A 139 -9.43 15.87 16.70
C HIS A 139 -10.75 15.83 15.91
N GLY A 140 -11.90 15.88 16.59
CA GLY A 140 -13.21 16.11 15.94
C GLY A 140 -13.96 14.88 15.43
N GLY A 141 -13.46 13.65 15.59
CA GLY A 141 -14.20 12.43 15.22
C GLY A 141 -13.31 11.23 14.86
N SER A 142 -13.91 10.20 14.27
CA SER A 142 -13.21 8.97 13.85
C SER A 142 -13.26 8.81 12.34
N SER A 143 -12.10 8.57 11.74
CA SER A 143 -11.90 8.26 10.32
C SER A 143 -10.55 7.56 10.20
N SER A 144 -10.50 6.51 9.39
CA SER A 144 -9.24 5.83 9.07
C SER A 144 -8.41 6.61 8.07
N TRP A 145 -8.98 7.60 7.38
CA TRP A 145 -8.26 8.35 6.34
C TRP A 145 -7.42 9.43 7.01
N ARG A 146 -6.17 9.09 7.30
CA ARG A 146 -5.19 9.99 7.90
C ARG A 146 -3.96 10.07 7.03
N ASP A 147 -3.23 11.15 7.19
CA ASP A 147 -1.90 11.27 6.61
C ASP A 147 -0.99 11.87 7.68
N VAL A 148 0.20 11.30 7.85
CA VAL A 148 1.20 11.78 8.80
C VAL A 148 2.53 11.98 8.09
N LYS A 149 3.09 13.17 8.25
CA LYS A 149 4.42 13.50 7.70
C LYS A 149 5.24 14.21 8.76
N VAL A 150 6.51 13.83 8.85
CA VAL A 150 7.43 14.44 9.81
C VAL A 150 8.34 15.44 9.11
N TYR A 151 8.42 16.64 9.68
CA TYR A 151 9.42 17.64 9.32
C TYR A 151 10.24 18.01 10.56
N GLN A 152 11.55 17.79 10.47
CA GLN A 152 12.46 17.83 11.62
C GLN A 152 11.99 16.88 12.73
N ASN A 153 11.56 17.42 13.88
CA ASN A 153 11.11 16.65 15.04
C ASN A 153 9.61 16.89 15.34
N HIS A 154 8.84 17.25 14.32
CA HIS A 154 7.40 17.50 14.43
C HIS A 154 6.63 16.65 13.43
N ALA A 155 5.65 15.89 13.92
CA ALA A 155 4.73 15.13 13.09
C ALA A 155 3.52 15.99 12.78
N PHE A 156 3.16 16.14 11.51
CA PHE A 156 1.98 16.87 11.07
C PHE A 156 0.94 15.85 10.64
N VAL A 157 -0.21 15.86 11.30
CA VAL A 157 -1.27 14.87 11.10
C VAL A 157 -2.53 15.57 10.61
N VAL A 158 -3.05 15.09 9.48
CA VAL A 158 -4.35 15.51 8.92
C VAL A 158 -5.27 14.30 8.80
N ALA A 159 -6.58 14.55 8.70
CA ALA A 159 -7.56 13.50 8.49
C ALA A 159 -8.74 13.99 7.65
N ASP A 160 -9.24 13.10 6.80
CA ASP A 160 -10.41 13.31 5.97
C ASP A 160 -11.67 12.77 6.64
N ALA A 161 -12.83 13.20 6.12
CA ALA A 161 -14.15 12.82 6.63
C ALA A 161 -14.39 13.16 8.12
N ILE A 162 -13.63 14.10 8.67
CA ILE A 162 -13.81 14.65 10.01
C ILE A 162 -13.99 16.17 9.91
N ASN A 163 -15.18 16.65 10.27
CA ASN A 163 -15.46 18.08 10.25
C ASN A 163 -14.61 18.82 11.30
N GLY A 164 -13.78 19.77 10.84
CA GLY A 164 -12.95 20.59 11.71
C GLY A 164 -11.74 19.89 12.32
N HIS A 165 -11.28 18.76 11.77
CA HIS A 165 -10.07 18.08 12.27
C HIS A 165 -8.85 19.02 12.28
N GLY A 166 -8.70 19.80 11.20
CA GLY A 166 -7.53 20.65 11.00
C GLY A 166 -6.24 19.82 10.93
N MET A 167 -5.15 20.42 11.40
CA MET A 167 -3.83 19.79 11.48
C MET A 167 -3.41 19.68 12.95
N GLN A 168 -3.07 18.47 13.38
CA GLN A 168 -2.48 18.21 14.69
C GLN A 168 -0.95 18.15 14.55
N VAL A 169 -0.24 18.58 15.60
CA VAL A 169 1.22 18.52 15.73
C VAL A 169 1.57 17.89 17.07
#